data_AF-A0A061N5C8-F1
#
_entry.id   AF-A0A061N5C8-F1
#
_cell.length_a   1.000
_cell.length_b   1.000
_cell.length_c   1.000
_cell.angle_alpha   90.00
_cell.angle_beta   90.00
_cell.angle_gamma   90.00
#
_symmetry.space_group_name_H-M   'P 1'
#
loop_
_entity.id
_entity.type
_entity.pdbx_description
1 polymer ?
#
loop_
_entity_poly.entity_id
_entity_poly.type
_entity_poly.pdbx_seq_one_letter_code
_entity_poly.pdbx_strand_id
1 'polypeptide(L)'
;MFLLIVLALSPEWLAPERQGATRWFNLRVINLQPSEFMKVFIIVTLSAIVYKHNNEWTPKELKSDLWLLAKMGLVILPPILLLQQQPDMGMVMMMLAITVGLTLVSGMSYKLLGLLYGIPAAIGASFVIAYFRFPDFVQTYFFNHIAPYQVNRFHGWLRPLENPDQAIKLLKQ
;
A
#
# COMPACT_ATOMS: atom_id res chain seq x y z
N MET A 1 12.39 8.96 5.13
CA MET A 1 12.81 8.06 6.23
C MET A 1 13.13 8.82 7.53
N PHE A 2 14.12 9.73 7.55
CA PHE A 2 14.46 10.50 8.75
C PHE A 2 13.24 11.15 9.43
N LEU A 3 12.37 11.77 8.64
CA LEU A 3 11.12 12.40 9.11
C LEU A 3 10.14 11.45 9.80
N LEU A 4 10.05 10.17 9.39
CA LEU A 4 9.22 9.17 10.08
C LEU A 4 9.86 8.70 11.39
N ILE A 5 11.19 8.56 11.40
CA ILE A 5 11.93 8.17 12.60
C ILE A 5 11.82 9.28 13.66
N VAL A 6 11.96 10.55 13.25
CA VAL A 6 11.77 11.69 14.13
C VAL A 6 10.33 11.75 14.67
N LEU A 7 9.32 11.41 13.86
CA LEU A 7 7.94 11.33 14.32
C LEU A 7 7.74 10.20 15.35
N ALA A 8 8.30 9.02 15.08
CA ALA A 8 8.20 7.87 15.99
C ALA A 8 8.90 8.10 17.34
N LEU A 9 9.93 8.95 17.39
CA LEU A 9 10.69 9.28 18.61
C LEU A 9 10.24 10.60 19.26
N SER A 10 9.27 11.31 18.66
CA SER A 10 8.85 12.62 19.15
C SER A 10 7.95 12.52 20.37
N PRO A 11 8.08 13.45 21.33
CA PRO A 11 7.27 13.44 22.56
C PRO A 11 5.80 13.77 22.27
N GLU A 12 4.89 13.23 23.09
CA GLU A 12 3.43 13.29 22.91
C GLU A 12 2.85 14.71 22.76
N TRP A 13 3.49 15.72 23.35
CA TRP A 13 3.06 17.12 23.23
C TRP A 13 3.33 17.72 21.84
N LEU A 14 4.29 17.17 21.10
CA LEU A 14 4.67 17.60 19.75
C LEU A 14 4.00 16.72 18.68
N ALA A 15 3.78 15.45 19.00
CA ALA A 15 3.08 14.51 18.14
C ALA A 15 2.08 13.68 18.97
N PRO A 16 0.85 14.19 19.14
CA PRO A 16 -0.16 13.50 19.94
C PRO A 16 -0.62 12.23 19.23
N GLU A 17 -0.76 11.16 20.01
CA GLU A 17 -1.34 9.91 19.54
C GLU A 17 -2.83 10.10 19.23
N ARG A 18 -3.26 9.75 18.01
CA ARG A 18 -4.68 9.73 17.64
C ARG A 18 -5.03 8.38 17.05
N GLN A 19 -6.05 7.73 17.62
CA GLN A 19 -6.54 6.41 17.19
C GLN A 19 -5.43 5.33 17.21
N GLY A 20 -4.54 5.34 18.21
CA GLY A 20 -3.49 4.33 18.36
C GLY A 20 -2.24 4.54 17.49
N ALA A 21 -2.09 5.72 16.87
CA ALA A 21 -0.94 6.04 16.02
C ALA A 21 -0.52 7.52 16.09
N THR A 22 0.79 7.75 16.13
CA THR A 22 1.40 9.09 16.07
C THR A 22 1.64 9.49 14.61
N ARG A 23 0.74 10.32 14.05
CA ARG A 23 0.69 10.62 12.60
C ARG A 23 1.04 12.07 12.23
N TRP A 24 0.89 13.01 13.16
CA TRP A 24 0.95 14.45 12.88
C TRP A 24 1.90 15.16 13.85
N PHE A 25 2.77 16.01 13.33
CA PHE A 25 3.41 17.05 14.14
C PHE A 25 2.43 18.20 14.32
N ASN A 26 2.01 18.44 15.56
CA ASN A 26 1.14 19.56 15.89
C ASN A 26 1.99 20.75 16.30
N LEU A 27 2.29 21.64 15.36
CA LEU A 27 3.08 22.85 15.61
C LEU A 27 2.22 24.04 16.06
N ARG A 28 1.09 23.78 16.75
CA ARG A 28 0.03 24.72 17.20
C ARG A 28 -0.67 25.54 16.09
N VAL A 29 0.03 25.92 15.02
CA VAL A 29 -0.45 26.75 13.91
C VAL A 29 -0.58 25.92 12.63
N ILE A 30 0.30 24.94 12.43
CA ILE A 30 0.29 24.03 11.28
C ILE A 30 0.36 22.58 11.76
N ASN A 31 -0.39 21.70 11.12
CA ASN A 31 -0.27 20.27 11.30
C ASN A 31 0.52 19.71 10.12
N LEU A 32 1.72 19.20 10.38
CA LEU A 32 2.58 18.63 9.34
C LEU A 32 2.51 17.10 9.42
N GLN A 33 2.13 16.47 8.30
CA GLN A 33 2.08 15.01 8.19
C GLN A 33 3.33 14.50 7.46
N PRO A 34 4.30 13.90 8.16
CA PRO A 34 5.58 13.46 7.56
C PRO A 34 5.42 12.45 6.43
N SER A 35 4.36 11.65 6.49
CA SER A 35 4.08 10.60 5.54
C SER A 35 3.56 11.12 4.19
N GLU A 36 2.99 12.32 4.14
CA GLU A 36 2.68 13.02 2.88
C GLU A 36 3.95 13.43 2.13
N PHE A 37 4.90 14.05 2.83
CA PHE A 37 6.20 14.40 2.27
C PHE A 37 6.95 13.16 1.78
N MET A 38 6.88 12.07 2.54
CA MET A 38 7.54 10.82 2.16
C MET A 38 7.07 10.27 0.81
N LYS A 39 5.78 10.39 0.48
CA LYS A 39 5.25 9.96 -0.83
C LYS A 39 5.93 10.71 -1.97
N VAL A 40 6.07 12.04 -1.87
CA VAL A 40 6.74 12.85 -2.89
C VAL A 40 8.20 12.43 -3.06
N PHE A 41 8.93 12.24 -1.95
CA PHE A 41 10.31 11.76 -2.01
C PHE A 41 10.42 10.38 -2.66
N ILE A 42 9.54 9.43 -2.31
CA ILE A 42 9.52 8.10 -2.91
C ILE A 42 9.29 8.19 -4.42
N ILE A 43 8.33 9.00 -4.88
CA ILE A 43 8.06 9.18 -6.31
C ILE A 43 9.33 9.68 -7.04
N VAL A 44 9.98 10.72 -6.51
CA VAL A 44 11.18 11.31 -7.13
C VAL A 44 12.35 10.32 -7.13
N THR A 45 12.61 9.66 -5.99
CA THR A 45 13.70 8.67 -5.87
C THR A 45 13.49 7.47 -6.78
N LEU A 46 12.29 6.88 -6.80
CA LEU A 46 11.99 5.75 -7.67
C LEU A 46 12.07 6.14 -9.15
N SER A 47 11.57 7.31 -9.52
CA SER A 47 11.67 7.83 -10.90
C SER A 47 13.13 8.00 -11.33
N ALA A 48 13.99 8.55 -10.45
CA ALA A 48 15.41 8.70 -10.72
C ALA A 48 16.13 7.33 -10.87
N ILE A 49 15.75 6.33 -10.06
CA ILE A 49 16.27 4.96 -10.18
C ILE A 49 15.87 4.33 -11.51
N VAL A 50 14.60 4.45 -11.89
CA VAL A 50 14.10 3.94 -13.18
C VAL A 50 14.83 4.60 -14.34
N TYR A 51 14.97 5.93 -14.31
CA TYR A 51 15.67 6.69 -15.34
C TYR A 51 17.15 6.25 -15.45
N LYS A 52 17.87 6.22 -14.33
CA LYS A 52 19.28 5.82 -14.30
C LYS A 52 19.48 4.38 -14.77
N HIS A 53 18.63 3.46 -14.32
CA HIS A 53 18.68 2.06 -14.71
C HIS A 53 18.45 1.87 -16.22
N ASN A 54 17.48 2.58 -16.78
CA ASN A 54 17.20 2.53 -18.21
C ASN A 54 18.34 3.08 -19.08
N ASN A 55 19.12 4.03 -18.57
CA ASN A 55 20.29 4.57 -19.28
C ASN A 55 21.51 3.65 -19.21
N GLU A 56 21.67 2.91 -18.11
CA GLU A 56 22.83 2.03 -17.87
C GLU A 56 22.66 0.63 -18.49
N TRP A 57 21.42 0.13 -18.63
CA TRP A 57 21.16 -1.26 -18.98
C TRP A 57 20.40 -1.38 -20.30
N THR A 58 21.15 -1.41 -21.40
CA THR A 58 20.66 -1.75 -22.76
C THR A 58 21.48 -2.93 -23.32
N PRO A 59 20.85 -4.02 -23.80
CA PRO A 59 19.41 -4.25 -24.02
C PRO A 59 18.63 -4.67 -22.77
N LYS A 60 17.30 -4.50 -22.82
CA LYS A 60 16.39 -4.83 -21.71
C LYS A 60 16.13 -6.33 -21.65
N GLU A 61 16.87 -7.00 -20.79
CA GLU A 61 16.69 -8.42 -20.50
C GLU A 61 15.88 -8.64 -19.22
N LEU A 62 15.26 -9.82 -19.07
CA LEU A 62 14.51 -10.21 -17.87
C LEU A 62 15.34 -10.02 -16.58
N LYS A 63 16.65 -10.30 -16.63
CA LYS A 63 17.57 -10.12 -15.50
C LYS A 63 17.71 -8.64 -15.12
N SER A 64 17.75 -7.74 -16.11
CA SER A 64 17.81 -6.29 -15.88
C SER A 64 16.50 -5.78 -15.27
N ASP A 65 15.36 -6.27 -15.75
CA ASP A 65 14.04 -5.91 -15.20
C ASP A 65 13.88 -6.38 -13.73
N LEU A 66 14.32 -7.61 -13.42
CA LEU A 66 14.34 -8.12 -12.04
C LEU A 66 15.28 -7.30 -11.14
N TRP A 67 16.41 -6.85 -11.69
CA TRP A 67 17.34 -5.98 -10.97
C TRP A 67 16.74 -4.60 -10.67
N LEU A 68 15.98 -4.03 -11.62
CA LEU A 68 15.23 -2.79 -11.39
C LEU A 68 14.21 -2.97 -10.26
N LEU A 69 13.43 -4.05 -10.27
CA LEU A 69 12.48 -4.36 -9.20
C LEU A 69 13.17 -4.50 -7.84
N ALA A 70 14.34 -5.15 -7.80
CA ALA A 70 15.11 -5.28 -6.57
C ALA A 70 15.55 -3.91 -6.03
N LYS A 71 16.04 -3.01 -6.89
CA LYS A 71 16.40 -1.63 -6.51
C LYS A 71 15.21 -0.85 -5.97
N MET A 72 14.07 -0.92 -6.66
CA MET A 72 12.85 -0.25 -6.23
C MET A 72 12.37 -0.81 -4.88
N GLY A 73 12.33 -2.14 -4.75
CA GLY A 73 11.96 -2.84 -3.53
C GLY A 73 12.84 -2.44 -2.34
N LEU A 74 14.15 -2.32 -2.53
CA LEU A 74 15.08 -1.92 -1.48
C LEU A 74 14.83 -0.49 -0.96
N VAL A 75 14.30 0.41 -1.79
CA VAL A 75 13.91 1.77 -1.37
C VAL A 75 12.57 1.77 -0.62
N ILE A 76 11.64 0.91 -1.02
CA ILE A 76 10.27 0.86 -0.48
C ILE A 76 10.19 0.00 0.80
N LEU A 77 11.06 -0.99 0.96
CA LEU A 77 11.01 -1.92 2.08
C LEU A 77 11.20 -1.21 3.44
N PRO A 78 12.20 -0.32 3.63
CA PRO A 78 12.36 0.38 4.90
C PRO A 78 11.15 1.23 5.33
N PRO A 79 10.54 2.08 4.48
CA PRO A 79 9.35 2.82 4.89
C PRO A 79 8.14 1.92 5.14
N ILE A 80 7.97 0.80 4.41
CA ILE A 80 6.93 -0.19 4.75
C ILE A 80 7.16 -0.78 6.14
N LEU A 81 8.39 -1.16 6.49
CA LEU A 81 8.70 -1.73 7.81
C LEU A 81 8.46 -0.73 8.95
N LEU A 82 8.83 0.55 8.74
CA LEU A 82 8.54 1.61 9.70
C LEU A 82 7.03 1.84 9.84
N LEU A 83 6.28 1.72 8.75
CA LEU A 83 4.83 1.81 8.74
C LEU A 83 4.12 0.54 9.21
N GLN A 84 4.80 -0.55 9.56
CA GLN A 84 4.14 -1.65 10.29
C GLN A 84 3.95 -1.31 11.76
N GLN A 85 4.81 -0.45 12.32
CA GLN A 85 4.71 0.01 13.71
C GLN A 85 3.59 1.04 13.89
N GLN A 86 3.18 1.71 12.82
CA GLN A 86 2.03 2.60 12.77
C GLN A 86 0.94 1.90 11.96
N PRO A 87 -0.22 1.49 12.52
CA PRO A 87 -1.22 0.67 11.82
C PRO A 87 -1.97 1.41 10.69
N ASP A 88 -1.25 2.05 9.76
CA ASP A 88 -1.74 2.82 8.62
C ASP A 88 -1.68 2.01 7.33
N MET A 89 -2.68 1.14 7.17
CA MET A 89 -2.86 0.38 5.93
C MET A 89 -2.97 1.28 4.68
N GLY A 90 -3.53 2.49 4.83
CA GLY A 90 -3.67 3.44 3.73
C GLY A 90 -2.32 3.88 3.15
N MET A 91 -1.32 4.15 3.99
CA MET A 91 0.02 4.56 3.53
C MET A 91 0.70 3.44 2.74
N VAL A 92 0.58 2.20 3.19
CA VAL A 92 1.11 1.03 2.48
C VAL A 92 0.46 0.89 1.10
N MET A 93 -0.87 0.99 1.02
CA MET A 93 -1.60 0.93 -0.25
C MET A 93 -1.18 2.04 -1.23
N MET A 94 -0.97 3.26 -0.74
CA MET A 94 -0.52 4.37 -1.59
C MET A 94 0.91 4.15 -2.13
N MET A 95 1.84 3.69 -1.30
CA MET A 95 3.20 3.37 -1.75
C MET A 95 3.21 2.25 -2.78
N LEU A 96 2.38 1.22 -2.59
CA LEU A 96 2.20 0.16 -3.58
C LEU A 96 1.66 0.75 -4.90
N ALA A 97 0.63 1.60 -4.85
CA ALA A 97 0.06 2.23 -6.03
C ALA A 97 1.10 3.08 -6.79
N ILE A 98 1.91 3.88 -6.08
CA ILE A 98 3.02 4.66 -6.68
C ILE A 98 4.02 3.73 -7.37
N THR A 99 4.38 2.64 -6.71
CA THR A 99 5.37 1.67 -7.21
C THR A 99 4.86 0.99 -8.48
N VAL A 100 3.62 0.51 -8.47
CA VAL A 100 2.95 -0.09 -9.64
C VAL A 100 2.86 0.92 -10.79
N GLY A 101 2.49 2.17 -10.51
CA GLY A 101 2.44 3.22 -11.52
C GLY A 101 3.79 3.44 -12.20
N LEU A 102 4.87 3.48 -11.43
CA LEU A 102 6.21 3.68 -11.95
C LEU A 102 6.77 2.46 -12.69
N THR A 103 6.47 1.24 -12.25
CA THR A 103 6.89 0.02 -12.97
C THR A 103 6.16 -0.15 -14.29
N LEU A 104 4.91 0.30 -14.40
CA LEU A 104 4.18 0.26 -15.67
C LEU A 104 4.79 1.22 -16.71
N VAL A 105 5.33 2.36 -16.28
CA VAL A 105 5.93 3.39 -17.17
C VAL A 105 7.45 3.23 -17.30
N SER A 106 8.09 2.35 -16.52
CA SER A 106 9.54 2.14 -16.56
C SER A 106 10.06 1.54 -17.87
N GLY A 107 9.17 1.02 -18.71
CA GLY A 107 9.51 0.36 -19.97
C GLY A 107 10.10 -1.03 -19.79
N MET A 108 9.75 -1.72 -18.69
CA MET A 108 10.01 -3.14 -18.48
C MET A 108 9.26 -4.01 -19.52
N SER A 109 9.68 -5.27 -19.64
CA SER A 109 9.01 -6.21 -20.54
C SER A 109 7.54 -6.44 -20.16
N TYR A 110 6.63 -6.33 -21.15
CA TYR A 110 5.20 -6.57 -20.96
C TYR A 110 4.88 -7.97 -20.42
N LYS A 111 5.74 -8.97 -20.70
CA LYS A 111 5.61 -10.32 -20.15
C LYS A 111 5.75 -10.31 -18.63
N LEU A 112 6.75 -9.61 -18.11
CA LEU A 112 6.97 -9.51 -16.66
C LEU A 112 5.91 -8.64 -15.99
N LEU A 113 5.48 -7.54 -16.62
CA LEU A 113 4.36 -6.73 -16.12
C LEU A 113 3.06 -7.54 -16.06
N GLY A 114 2.76 -8.33 -17.09
CA GLY A 114 1.60 -9.23 -17.12
C GLY A 114 1.68 -10.31 -16.03
N LEU A 115 2.86 -10.86 -15.77
CA LEU A 115 3.07 -11.81 -14.67
C LEU A 115 2.84 -11.15 -13.30
N LEU A 116 3.45 -9.99 -13.07
CA LEU A 116 3.43 -9.30 -11.78
C LEU A 116 2.06 -8.71 -11.43
N TYR A 117 1.34 -8.19 -12.41
CA TYR A 117 0.10 -7.45 -12.17
C TYR A 117 -1.13 -8.12 -12.78
N GLY A 118 -0.97 -8.77 -13.93
CA GLY A 118 -2.07 -9.47 -14.61
C GLY A 118 -2.54 -10.70 -13.84
N ILE A 119 -1.63 -11.54 -13.32
CA ILE A 119 -2.03 -12.72 -12.53
C ILE A 119 -2.78 -12.32 -11.25
N PRO A 120 -2.25 -11.42 -10.38
CA PRO A 120 -2.99 -11.00 -9.19
C PRO A 120 -4.32 -10.33 -9.52
N ALA A 121 -4.38 -9.51 -10.57
CA ALA A 121 -5.63 -8.88 -11.02
C ALA A 121 -6.66 -9.94 -11.46
N ALA A 122 -6.24 -10.96 -12.20
CA ALA A 122 -7.12 -12.05 -12.62
C ALA A 122 -7.64 -12.88 -11.43
N ILE A 123 -6.78 -13.16 -10.44
CA ILE A 123 -7.17 -13.83 -9.19
C ILE A 123 -8.18 -12.98 -8.43
N GLY A 124 -7.91 -11.68 -8.26
CA GLY A 124 -8.81 -10.75 -7.58
C GLY A 124 -10.17 -10.63 -8.28
N ALA A 125 -10.18 -10.49 -9.60
CA ALA A 125 -11.40 -10.47 -10.39
C ALA A 125 -12.19 -11.78 -10.26
N SER A 126 -11.50 -12.93 -10.31
CA SER A 126 -12.12 -14.25 -10.13
C SER A 126 -12.75 -14.38 -8.75
N PHE A 127 -12.09 -13.88 -7.71
CA PHE A 127 -12.62 -13.86 -6.35
C PHE A 127 -13.87 -12.99 -6.23
N VAL A 128 -13.87 -11.80 -6.81
CA VAL A 128 -15.04 -10.91 -6.83
C VAL A 128 -16.22 -11.58 -7.54
N ILE A 129 -15.97 -12.21 -8.69
CA ILE A 129 -17.02 -12.96 -9.42
C ILE A 129 -17.54 -14.13 -8.56
N ALA A 130 -16.65 -14.89 -7.91
CA ALA A 130 -17.02 -15.98 -7.03
C ALA A 130 -17.89 -15.51 -5.86
N TYR A 131 -17.57 -14.36 -5.27
CA TYR A 131 -18.33 -13.77 -4.17
C TYR A 131 -19.79 -13.49 -4.57
N PHE A 132 -20.01 -12.90 -5.75
CA PHE A 132 -21.36 -12.56 -6.20
C PHE A 132 -22.14 -13.75 -6.78
N ARG A 133 -21.44 -14.71 -7.41
CA ARG A 133 -22.10 -15.82 -8.12
C ARG A 133 -22.21 -17.10 -7.31
N PHE A 134 -21.31 -17.30 -6.34
CA PHE A 134 -21.21 -18.51 -5.51
C PHE A 134 -20.93 -18.13 -4.03
N PRO A 135 -21.88 -17.42 -3.37
CA PRO A 135 -21.65 -16.92 -2.01
C PRO A 135 -21.38 -18.04 -1.00
N ASP A 136 -22.06 -19.18 -1.09
CA ASP A 136 -21.86 -20.33 -0.19
C ASP A 136 -20.47 -20.97 -0.33
N PHE A 137 -19.92 -20.98 -1.55
CA PHE A 137 -18.57 -21.45 -1.82
C PHE A 137 -17.54 -20.53 -1.16
N VAL A 138 -17.67 -19.21 -1.36
CA VAL A 138 -16.74 -18.24 -0.75
C VAL A 138 -16.86 -18.26 0.78
N GLN A 139 -18.07 -18.37 1.32
CA GLN A 139 -18.27 -18.48 2.76
C GLN A 139 -17.57 -19.71 3.33
N THR A 140 -17.79 -20.88 2.74
CA THR A 140 -17.33 -22.17 3.25
C THR A 140 -15.82 -22.35 3.12
N TYR A 141 -15.27 -22.02 1.97
CA TYR A 141 -13.86 -22.28 1.67
C TYR A 141 -12.93 -21.11 2.03
N PHE A 142 -13.43 -19.87 2.03
CA PHE A 142 -12.61 -18.69 2.30
C PHE A 142 -12.95 -18.04 3.65
N PHE A 143 -14.17 -17.54 3.85
CA PHE A 143 -14.48 -16.74 5.05
C PHE A 143 -14.48 -17.53 6.36
N ASN A 144 -14.85 -18.82 6.36
CA ASN A 144 -14.82 -19.66 7.55
C ASN A 144 -13.39 -19.93 8.09
N HIS A 145 -12.36 -19.68 7.28
CA HIS A 145 -10.95 -19.83 7.67
C HIS A 145 -10.31 -18.49 8.11
N ILE A 146 -11.09 -17.41 8.14
CA ILE A 146 -10.62 -16.05 8.43
C ILE A 146 -11.28 -15.54 9.71
N ALA A 147 -10.56 -14.72 10.48
CA ALA A 147 -11.09 -14.13 11.70
C ALA A 147 -12.40 -13.35 11.44
N PRO A 148 -13.45 -13.51 12.26
CA PRO A 148 -14.75 -12.87 12.03
C PRO A 148 -14.67 -11.35 11.86
N TYR A 149 -13.75 -10.70 12.58
CA TYR A 149 -13.50 -9.26 12.44
C TYR A 149 -13.08 -8.86 11.01
N GLN A 150 -12.19 -9.65 10.38
CA GLN A 150 -11.70 -9.36 9.02
C GLN A 150 -12.80 -9.62 7.98
N VAL A 151 -13.60 -10.67 8.17
CA VAL A 151 -14.76 -10.98 7.34
C VAL A 151 -15.80 -9.86 7.42
N ASN A 152 -16.13 -9.40 8.63
CA ASN A 152 -17.07 -8.29 8.83
C ASN A 152 -16.59 -7.00 8.17
N ARG A 153 -15.28 -6.72 8.20
CA ARG A 153 -14.71 -5.57 7.49
C ARG A 153 -14.91 -5.71 5.97
N PHE A 154 -14.75 -6.90 5.42
CA PHE A 154 -14.96 -7.17 4.00
C PHE A 154 -16.43 -6.96 3.60
N HIS A 155 -17.37 -7.48 4.38
CA HIS A 155 -18.81 -7.26 4.16
C HIS A 155 -19.21 -5.80 4.31
N GLY A 156 -18.65 -5.06 5.28
CA GLY A 156 -18.90 -3.64 5.45
C GLY A 156 -18.47 -2.79 4.25
N TRP A 157 -17.40 -3.17 3.56
CA TRP A 157 -16.94 -2.49 2.33
C TRP A 157 -17.81 -2.84 1.11
N LEU A 158 -18.22 -4.10 0.96
CA LEU A 158 -19.01 -4.54 -0.19
C LEU A 158 -20.50 -4.22 -0.08
N ARG A 159 -21.03 -4.13 1.14
CA ARG A 159 -22.44 -3.81 1.42
C ARG A 159 -22.57 -2.72 2.49
N PRO A 160 -22.12 -1.49 2.19
CA PRO A 160 -22.14 -0.41 3.16
C PRO A 160 -23.57 0.02 3.57
N LEU A 161 -24.56 -0.19 2.70
CA LEU A 161 -25.95 0.21 2.94
C LEU A 161 -26.72 -0.76 3.86
N GLU A 162 -26.34 -2.04 3.90
CA GLU A 162 -27.00 -3.05 4.75
C GLU A 162 -26.49 -3.02 6.19
N ASN A 163 -25.27 -2.50 6.43
CA ASN A 163 -24.64 -2.42 7.76
C ASN A 163 -24.20 -0.98 8.10
N PRO A 164 -25.14 -0.01 8.24
CA PRO A 164 -24.82 1.40 8.44
C PRO A 164 -24.00 1.65 9.71
N ASP A 165 -24.25 0.92 10.80
CA ASP A 165 -23.51 1.07 12.06
C ASP A 165 -22.04 0.64 11.96
N GLN A 166 -21.75 -0.36 11.11
CA GLN A 166 -20.38 -0.81 10.84
C GLN A 166 -19.69 0.13 9.84
N ALA A 167 -20.39 0.59 8.81
CA ALA A 167 -19.88 1.58 7.87
C ALA A 167 -19.51 2.90 8.57
N ILE A 168 -20.32 3.38 9.53
CA ILE A 168 -20.05 4.58 10.33
C ILE A 168 -18.88 4.36 11.29
N LYS A 169 -18.73 3.17 11.89
CA LYS A 169 -17.57 2.83 12.73
C LYS A 169 -16.26 2.79 11.93
N LEU A 170 -16.30 2.40 10.66
CA LEU A 170 -15.14 2.44 9.76
C LEU A 170 -14.70 3.87 9.40
N LEU A 171 -15.62 4.85 9.43
CA LEU A 171 -15.34 6.27 9.15
C LEU A 171 -14.83 7.06 10.37
N LYS A 172 -14.95 6.50 11.58
CA LYS A 172 -14.55 7.15 12.85
C LYS A 172 -13.25 6.58 13.45
N GLN A 173 -12.66 5.56 12.83
CA GLN A 173 -11.31 5.03 13.13
C GLN A 173 -10.22 5.72 12.34
#